data_AF-A0A7L5ZGT7-F1
#
_entry.id   AF-A0A7L5ZGT7-F1
#
_cell.length_a   1.000
_cell.length_b   1.000
_cell.length_c   1.000
_cell.angle_alpha   90.00
_cell.angle_beta   90.00
_cell.angle_gamma   90.00
#
_symmetry.space_group_name_H-M   'P 1'
#
loop_
_entity.id
_entity.type
_entity.pdbx_description
1 polymer ?
#
loop_
_entity_poly.entity_id
_entity_poly.type
_entity_poly.pdbx_seq_one_letter_code
_entity_poly.pdbx_strand_id
1 'polypeptide(L)'
;MSDAAIRGQDSRVWVLLESGSNQDFIFQSTRRRFQVGASALLKDMPVWVDEGLRAVTGQAPSYVDEGIDRGPGVVRVVATSSKALLLAEDPEQGKALVAAVTAVALERAPGLDVWGYVEDVESALLAPPIDRLGDVHAAHANLRWTRPTPKQRFPLHPFLESCPVTGLPAATLDRDPAEQDGKLRPVSEPAAVVLARANAEVKRLTDVYGSAVLQDLTEDVRNAGWVAVVHADGNSVGELIPNLVSVNELAQFSRELERATAGRL
;
A
#
# COMPACT_ATOMS: atom_id res chain seq x y z
N MET A 1 13.58 -43.41 12.32
CA MET A 1 12.34 -42.78 11.81
C MET A 1 12.35 -42.95 10.31
N SER A 2 11.33 -43.58 9.73
CA SER A 2 11.35 -43.99 8.32
C SER A 2 11.09 -42.83 7.39
N ASP A 3 11.73 -42.88 6.22
CA ASP A 3 11.66 -41.97 5.06
C ASP A 3 10.23 -41.70 4.53
N ALA A 4 9.24 -42.44 5.05
CA ALA A 4 7.82 -42.31 4.73
C ALA A 4 7.09 -41.26 5.59
N ALA A 5 7.62 -40.88 6.77
CA ALA A 5 7.00 -39.85 7.61
C ALA A 5 7.26 -38.42 7.10
N ILE A 6 8.33 -38.23 6.33
CA ILE A 6 8.73 -36.94 5.73
C ILE A 6 7.87 -36.62 4.49
N ARG A 7 7.33 -37.63 3.80
CA ARG A 7 6.53 -37.46 2.56
C ARG A 7 5.13 -36.88 2.76
N GLY A 8 4.70 -36.64 4.00
CA GLY A 8 3.42 -36.00 4.32
C GLY A 8 3.51 -34.55 4.80
N GLN A 9 4.74 -34.01 4.96
CA GLN A 9 4.96 -32.64 5.41
C GLN A 9 5.10 -31.72 4.20
N ASP A 10 4.24 -30.70 4.15
CA ASP A 10 4.32 -29.61 3.18
C ASP A 10 5.63 -28.83 3.40
N SER A 11 6.66 -29.14 2.60
CA SER A 11 8.01 -28.58 2.72
C SER A 11 8.14 -27.17 2.16
N ARG A 12 7.02 -26.52 1.83
CA ARG A 12 6.99 -25.17 1.29
C ARG A 12 7.51 -24.16 2.30
N VAL A 13 8.20 -23.16 1.78
CA VAL A 13 8.77 -22.06 2.55
C VAL A 13 7.81 -20.88 2.60
N TRP A 14 7.79 -20.16 3.73
CA TRP A 14 7.03 -18.93 3.79
C TRP A 14 7.76 -17.80 3.08
N VAL A 15 6.97 -17.01 2.35
CA VAL A 15 7.35 -15.71 1.81
C VAL A 15 6.42 -14.68 2.44
N LEU A 16 7.00 -13.77 3.22
CA LEU A 16 6.28 -12.67 3.86
C LEU A 16 6.72 -11.37 3.21
N LEU A 17 5.77 -10.62 2.65
CA LEU A 17 5.95 -9.27 2.13
C LEU A 17 5.19 -8.30 3.04
N GLU A 18 5.78 -7.13 3.30
CA GLU A 18 5.13 -6.07 4.07
C GLU A 18 5.46 -4.69 3.47
N SER A 19 4.48 -3.78 3.53
CA SER A 19 4.76 -2.36 3.30
C SER A 19 5.18 -1.69 4.61
N GLY A 20 6.31 -0.99 4.55
CA GLY A 20 6.90 -0.30 5.69
C GLY A 20 6.48 1.17 5.75
N SER A 21 6.33 1.68 6.98
CA SER A 21 6.16 3.12 7.23
C SER A 21 4.98 3.75 6.47
N ASN A 22 3.85 3.06 6.40
CA ASN A 22 2.65 3.50 5.66
C ASN A 22 2.14 4.88 6.11
N GLN A 23 2.19 5.16 7.42
CA GLN A 23 1.82 6.47 7.98
C GLN A 23 2.75 7.57 7.44
N ASP A 24 4.06 7.36 7.52
CA ASP A 24 5.04 8.29 6.95
C ASP A 24 4.80 8.50 5.45
N PHE A 25 4.50 7.44 4.69
CA PHE A 25 4.23 7.53 3.25
C PHE A 25 2.97 8.34 2.91
N ILE A 26 1.86 8.05 3.59
CA ILE A 26 0.58 8.75 3.34
C ILE A 26 0.70 10.23 3.74
N PHE A 27 1.35 10.52 4.86
CA PHE A 27 1.44 11.85 5.44
C PHE A 27 2.76 12.57 5.15
N GLN A 28 3.50 12.18 4.10
CA GLN A 28 4.66 12.97 3.61
C GLN A 28 4.25 14.39 3.21
N SER A 29 2.97 14.59 2.90
CA SER A 29 2.38 15.89 2.61
C SER A 29 1.09 16.09 3.42
N THR A 30 0.85 17.33 3.83
CA THR A 30 -0.44 17.75 4.42
C THR A 30 -1.53 17.95 3.36
N ARG A 31 -1.18 17.88 2.08
CA ARG A 31 -2.11 18.03 0.95
C ARG A 31 -3.01 16.81 0.83
N ARG A 32 -4.33 17.03 0.86
CA ARG A 32 -5.35 15.96 0.79
C ARG A 32 -5.23 15.14 -0.49
N ARG A 33 -5.05 15.82 -1.63
CA ARG A 33 -4.87 15.16 -2.93
C ARG A 33 -3.68 14.20 -2.90
N PHE A 34 -2.58 14.58 -2.25
CA PHE A 34 -1.43 13.69 -2.08
C PHE A 34 -1.79 12.46 -1.24
N GLN A 35 -2.47 12.64 -0.11
CA GLN A 35 -2.87 11.55 0.78
C GLN A 35 -3.81 10.54 0.09
N VAL A 36 -4.76 11.03 -0.73
CA VAL A 36 -5.62 10.17 -1.56
C VAL A 36 -4.79 9.32 -2.52
N GLY A 37 -3.85 9.94 -3.24
CA GLY A 37 -2.96 9.22 -4.16
C GLY A 37 -2.08 8.19 -3.45
N ALA A 38 -1.49 8.54 -2.31
CA ALA A 38 -0.63 7.67 -1.54
C ALA A 38 -1.42 6.46 -0.98
N SER A 39 -2.61 6.69 -0.46
CA SER A 39 -3.52 5.62 0.00
C SER A 39 -3.92 4.69 -1.15
N ALA A 40 -4.21 5.24 -2.33
CA ALA A 40 -4.54 4.46 -3.52
C ALA A 40 -3.37 3.57 -3.99
N LEU A 41 -2.12 4.08 -3.95
CA LEU A 41 -0.94 3.27 -4.27
C LEU A 41 -0.75 2.13 -3.27
N LEU A 42 -0.95 2.38 -1.97
CA LEU A 42 -0.83 1.34 -0.95
C LEU A 42 -1.82 0.19 -1.19
N LYS A 43 -3.02 0.50 -1.69
CA LYS A 43 -4.04 -0.48 -2.04
C LYS A 43 -3.64 -1.40 -3.20
N ASP A 44 -2.66 -1.01 -4.03
CA ASP A 44 -2.24 -1.78 -5.20
C ASP A 44 -1.28 -2.94 -4.84
N MET A 45 -0.84 -3.07 -3.59
CA MET A 45 0.08 -4.13 -3.15
C MET A 45 -0.39 -5.56 -3.54
N PRO A 46 -1.66 -5.98 -3.35
CA PRO A 46 -2.13 -7.28 -3.83
C PRO A 46 -2.00 -7.47 -5.34
N VAL A 47 -2.18 -6.40 -6.12
CA VAL A 47 -2.03 -6.44 -7.58
C VAL A 47 -0.56 -6.68 -7.95
N TRP A 48 0.37 -6.01 -7.27
CA TRP A 48 1.80 -6.22 -7.50
C TRP A 48 2.25 -7.62 -7.10
N VAL A 49 1.67 -8.19 -6.03
CA VAL A 49 1.90 -9.59 -5.65
C VAL A 49 1.42 -10.54 -6.74
N ASP A 50 0.25 -10.29 -7.34
CA ASP A 50 -0.30 -11.12 -8.42
C ASP A 50 0.52 -11.02 -9.71
N GLU A 51 1.01 -9.83 -10.04
CA GLU A 51 1.91 -9.62 -11.18
C GLU A 51 3.27 -10.30 -10.95
N GLY A 52 3.85 -10.15 -9.76
CA GLY A 52 5.11 -10.81 -9.39
C GLY A 52 4.98 -12.33 -9.43
N LEU A 53 3.86 -12.86 -8.94
CA LEU A 53 3.55 -14.28 -9.02
C LEU A 53 3.49 -14.76 -10.47
N ARG A 54 2.72 -14.08 -11.33
CA ARG A 54 2.64 -14.41 -12.76
C ARG A 54 4.00 -14.33 -13.45
N ALA A 55 4.83 -13.34 -13.10
CA ALA A 55 6.15 -13.18 -13.68
C ALA A 55 7.12 -14.31 -13.32
N VAL A 56 7.03 -14.84 -12.09
CA VAL A 56 7.93 -15.89 -11.59
C VAL A 56 7.46 -17.29 -11.98
N THR A 57 6.16 -17.57 -11.90
CA THR A 57 5.63 -18.94 -12.11
C THR A 57 4.95 -19.13 -13.44
N GLY A 58 4.61 -18.05 -14.16
CA GLY A 58 3.75 -18.10 -15.35
C GLY A 58 2.29 -18.48 -15.05
N GLN A 59 1.91 -18.63 -13.78
CA GLN A 59 0.59 -19.07 -13.35
C GLN A 59 -0.25 -17.92 -12.82
N ALA A 60 -1.57 -18.05 -12.93
CA ALA A 60 -2.49 -17.17 -12.24
C ALA A 60 -2.47 -17.46 -10.72
N PRO A 61 -2.77 -16.46 -9.87
CA PRO A 61 -2.85 -16.67 -8.42
C PRO A 61 -3.91 -17.72 -8.07
N SER A 62 -3.53 -18.77 -7.33
CA SER A 62 -4.48 -19.67 -6.69
C SER A 62 -4.78 -19.18 -5.27
N TYR A 63 -6.06 -19.11 -4.92
CA TYR A 63 -6.54 -18.65 -3.62
C TYR A 63 -6.84 -19.84 -2.72
N VAL A 64 -6.51 -19.73 -1.43
CA VAL A 64 -6.76 -20.81 -0.44
C VAL A 64 -8.25 -21.11 -0.25
N ASP A 65 -9.14 -20.16 -0.53
CA ASP A 65 -10.59 -20.27 -0.27
C ASP A 65 -11.33 -21.16 -1.30
N GLU A 66 -10.70 -21.51 -2.42
CA GLU A 66 -11.34 -22.32 -3.46
C GLU A 66 -11.30 -23.84 -3.19
N GLY A 67 -11.03 -24.28 -1.97
CA GLY A 67 -11.15 -25.71 -1.60
C GLY A 67 -10.46 -26.65 -2.58
N ILE A 68 -9.21 -26.35 -2.96
CA ILE A 68 -8.48 -27.12 -3.98
C ILE A 68 -7.11 -27.55 -3.44
N ASP A 69 -6.87 -28.83 -3.69
CA ASP A 69 -5.60 -29.52 -3.87
C ASP A 69 -4.36 -28.61 -3.93
N ARG A 70 -3.39 -28.88 -3.07
CA ARG A 70 -2.10 -28.15 -2.95
C ARG A 70 -1.16 -28.50 -4.11
N GLY A 71 -1.67 -28.55 -5.34
CA GLY A 71 -0.89 -28.84 -6.55
C GLY A 71 0.38 -27.98 -6.64
N PRO A 72 1.36 -28.39 -7.46
CA PRO A 72 2.65 -27.70 -7.58
C PRO A 72 2.46 -26.22 -7.93
N GLY A 73 3.24 -25.36 -7.31
CA GLY A 73 3.17 -23.91 -7.43
C GLY A 73 3.11 -23.17 -6.10
N VAL A 74 3.11 -21.85 -6.21
CA VAL A 74 3.05 -20.91 -5.09
C VAL A 74 1.60 -20.71 -4.67
N VAL A 75 1.33 -20.82 -3.37
CA VAL A 75 -0.01 -20.60 -2.80
C VAL A 75 -0.07 -19.25 -2.12
N ARG A 76 -1.06 -18.42 -2.48
CA ARG A 76 -1.26 -17.11 -1.86
C ARG A 76 -2.24 -17.23 -0.69
N VAL A 77 -1.73 -17.09 0.54
CA VAL A 77 -2.52 -17.26 1.77
C VAL A 77 -3.20 -15.95 2.18
N VAL A 78 -2.45 -14.85 2.17
CA VAL A 78 -2.96 -13.51 2.48
C VAL A 78 -2.36 -12.52 1.47
N ALA A 79 -3.16 -11.57 0.99
CA ALA A 79 -2.68 -10.40 0.27
C ALA A 79 -3.60 -9.22 0.56
N THR A 80 -3.09 -8.24 1.32
CA THR A 80 -3.77 -6.99 1.68
C THR A 80 -2.94 -5.79 1.23
N SER A 81 -3.43 -4.58 1.47
CA SER A 81 -2.71 -3.33 1.17
C SER A 81 -1.37 -3.19 1.90
N SER A 82 -1.16 -3.93 3.00
CA SER A 82 0.05 -3.81 3.81
C SER A 82 0.85 -5.09 3.99
N LYS A 83 0.30 -6.24 3.65
CA LYS A 83 0.94 -7.54 3.94
C LYS A 83 0.55 -8.59 2.91
N ALA A 84 1.50 -9.41 2.51
CA ALA A 84 1.21 -10.64 1.79
C ALA A 84 1.99 -11.82 2.37
N LEU A 85 1.31 -12.95 2.51
CA LEU A 85 1.87 -14.23 2.95
C LEU A 85 1.64 -15.25 1.85
N LEU A 86 2.73 -15.85 1.37
CA LEU A 86 2.71 -16.89 0.35
C LEU A 86 3.50 -18.11 0.80
N LEU A 87 3.14 -19.27 0.28
CA LEU A 87 3.90 -20.50 0.40
C LEU A 87 4.54 -20.81 -0.95
N ALA A 88 5.87 -20.70 -1.03
CA ALA A 88 6.65 -21.04 -2.21
C ALA A 88 7.23 -22.45 -2.10
N GLU A 89 7.54 -23.07 -3.23
CA GLU A 89 8.10 -24.43 -3.28
C GLU A 89 9.49 -24.50 -2.65
N ASP A 90 10.30 -23.47 -2.88
CA ASP A 90 11.65 -23.35 -2.37
C ASP A 90 12.05 -21.88 -2.13
N PRO A 91 13.16 -21.61 -1.41
CA PRO A 91 13.59 -20.25 -1.13
C PRO A 91 14.02 -19.46 -2.37
N GLU A 92 14.48 -20.09 -3.44
CA GLU A 92 14.90 -19.36 -4.65
C GLU A 92 13.67 -18.81 -5.38
N GLN A 93 12.61 -19.59 -5.50
CA GLN A 93 11.31 -19.12 -5.95
C GLN A 93 10.77 -18.01 -5.04
N GLY A 94 10.90 -18.16 -3.72
CA GLY A 94 10.53 -17.12 -2.76
C GLY A 94 11.30 -15.81 -2.94
N LYS A 95 12.63 -15.88 -3.14
CA LYS A 95 13.48 -14.71 -3.40
C LYS A 95 13.13 -14.04 -4.72
N ALA A 96 12.85 -14.83 -5.76
CA ALA A 96 12.41 -14.33 -7.05
C ALA A 96 11.08 -13.56 -6.92
N LEU A 97 10.13 -14.06 -6.13
CA LEU A 97 8.88 -13.35 -5.84
C LEU A 97 9.13 -12.03 -5.11
N VAL A 98 9.94 -12.03 -4.05
CA VAL A 98 10.28 -10.79 -3.33
C VAL A 98 10.93 -9.79 -4.26
N ALA A 99 11.89 -10.21 -5.10
CA ALA A 99 12.53 -9.35 -6.07
C ALA A 99 11.55 -8.77 -7.10
N ALA A 100 10.67 -9.61 -7.66
CA ALA A 100 9.68 -9.18 -8.65
C ALA A 100 8.68 -8.16 -8.06
N VAL A 101 8.12 -8.44 -6.89
CA VAL A 101 7.14 -7.56 -6.24
C VAL A 101 7.79 -6.24 -5.81
N THR A 102 8.98 -6.29 -5.21
CA THR A 102 9.68 -5.08 -4.76
C THR A 102 10.17 -4.23 -5.93
N ALA A 103 10.54 -4.83 -7.06
CA ALA A 103 10.87 -4.09 -8.28
C ALA A 103 9.66 -3.34 -8.85
N VAL A 104 8.50 -4.00 -8.95
CA VAL A 104 7.25 -3.34 -9.39
C VAL A 104 6.86 -2.22 -8.43
N ALA A 105 6.97 -2.43 -7.12
CA ALA A 105 6.70 -1.39 -6.13
C ALA A 105 7.67 -0.22 -6.25
N LEU A 106 8.96 -0.47 -6.50
CA LEU A 106 9.96 0.59 -6.68
C LEU A 106 9.68 1.42 -7.95
N GLU A 107 9.22 0.78 -9.02
CA GLU A 107 8.87 1.47 -10.28
C GLU A 107 7.56 2.27 -10.15
N ARG A 108 6.53 1.69 -9.54
CA ARG A 108 5.17 2.26 -9.53
C ARG A 108 4.84 3.07 -8.29
N ALA A 109 5.59 2.92 -7.20
CA ALA A 109 5.45 3.64 -5.95
C ALA A 109 6.82 3.84 -5.26
N PRO A 110 7.78 4.54 -5.88
CA PRO A 110 9.18 4.62 -5.42
C PRO A 110 9.38 5.17 -3.99
N GLY A 111 8.43 5.98 -3.51
CA GLY A 111 8.40 6.49 -2.14
C GLY A 111 7.85 5.53 -1.10
N LEU A 112 7.19 4.44 -1.52
CA LEU A 112 6.65 3.40 -0.64
C LEU A 112 7.74 2.38 -0.30
N ASP A 113 7.81 1.98 0.98
CA ASP A 113 8.66 0.87 1.38
C ASP A 113 7.91 -0.44 1.13
N VAL A 114 8.44 -1.31 0.29
CA VAL A 114 7.97 -2.68 0.15
C VAL A 114 9.18 -3.59 0.26
N TRP A 115 9.04 -4.66 1.02
CA TRP A 115 10.11 -5.62 1.29
C TRP A 115 9.54 -6.96 1.70
N GLY A 116 10.40 -7.96 1.77
CA GLY A 116 10.00 -9.26 2.27
C GLY A 116 11.11 -10.08 2.90
N TYR A 117 10.67 -11.17 3.51
CA TYR A 117 11.47 -12.22 4.09
C TYR A 117 11.10 -13.54 3.43
N VAL A 118 12.11 -14.34 3.16
CA VAL A 118 11.96 -15.70 2.67
C VAL A 118 12.57 -16.60 3.71
N GLU A 119 11.82 -17.60 4.09
CA GLU A 119 12.25 -18.53 5.10
C GLU A 119 13.29 -19.53 4.59
N ASP A 120 14.17 -19.96 5.49
CA ASP A 120 15.17 -20.99 5.22
C ASP A 120 14.54 -22.39 5.09
N VAL A 121 15.12 -23.23 4.23
CA VAL A 121 14.72 -24.63 4.02
C VAL A 121 14.82 -25.43 5.31
N GLU A 122 15.87 -25.24 6.11
CA GLU A 122 16.06 -25.99 7.34
C GLU A 122 14.88 -25.77 8.29
N SER A 123 14.43 -24.52 8.44
CA SER A 123 13.22 -24.17 9.22
C SER A 123 11.96 -24.81 8.65
N ALA A 124 11.85 -24.89 7.32
CA ALA A 124 10.70 -25.49 6.62
C ALA A 124 10.56 -26.99 6.79
N LEU A 125 11.65 -27.68 7.13
CA LEU A 125 11.61 -29.12 7.40
C LEU A 125 11.29 -29.45 8.87
N LEU A 126 11.32 -28.47 9.78
CA LEU A 126 11.13 -28.72 11.22
C LEU A 126 9.66 -28.95 11.62
N ALA A 127 8.72 -28.29 10.94
CA ALA A 127 7.31 -28.30 11.33
C ALA A 127 6.38 -27.97 10.15
N PRO A 128 5.08 -28.29 10.23
CA PRO A 128 4.09 -27.80 9.28
C PRO A 128 4.06 -26.26 9.17
N PRO A 129 3.72 -25.68 8.00
CA PRO A 129 3.73 -24.23 7.78
C PRO A 129 2.99 -23.38 8.81
N ILE A 130 1.85 -23.85 9.32
CA ILE A 130 1.07 -23.08 10.29
C ILE A 130 1.79 -22.91 11.64
N ASP A 131 2.56 -23.91 12.07
CA ASP A 131 3.19 -23.94 13.40
C ASP A 131 4.42 -23.02 13.47
N ARG A 132 5.02 -22.73 12.31
CA ARG A 132 6.24 -21.92 12.14
C ARG A 132 5.98 -20.47 11.71
N LEU A 133 4.71 -20.09 11.48
CA LEU A 133 4.33 -18.75 11.05
C LEU A 133 4.71 -17.66 12.08
N GLY A 134 4.67 -17.98 13.37
CA GLY A 134 5.12 -17.08 14.44
C GLY A 134 6.60 -16.73 14.33
N ASP A 135 7.45 -17.73 14.08
CA ASP A 135 8.89 -17.55 13.91
C ASP A 135 9.22 -16.76 12.65
N VAL A 136 8.49 -16.99 11.56
CA VAL A 136 8.59 -16.21 10.32
C VAL A 136 8.29 -14.73 10.56
N HIS A 137 7.24 -14.42 11.31
CA HIS A 137 6.93 -13.03 11.67
C HIS A 137 8.01 -12.41 12.55
N ALA A 138 8.56 -13.14 13.52
CA ALA A 138 9.64 -12.66 14.38
C ALA A 138 10.93 -12.40 13.58
N ALA A 139 11.32 -13.33 12.70
CA ALA A 139 12.47 -13.19 11.83
C ALA A 139 12.33 -12.00 10.88
N HIS A 140 11.17 -11.84 10.23
CA HIS A 140 10.85 -10.69 9.40
C HIS A 140 10.97 -9.39 10.20
N ALA A 141 10.33 -9.30 11.37
CA ALA A 141 10.41 -8.10 12.23
C ALA A 141 11.85 -7.75 12.64
N ASN A 142 12.71 -8.73 12.90
CA ASN A 142 14.12 -8.50 13.22
C ASN A 142 14.90 -7.93 12.03
N LEU A 143 14.64 -8.41 10.81
CA LEU A 143 15.28 -7.90 9.59
C LEU A 143 14.93 -6.44 9.30
N ARG A 144 13.79 -5.94 9.78
CA ARG A 144 13.41 -4.53 9.60
C ARG A 144 14.47 -3.57 10.10
N TRP A 145 15.14 -3.88 11.21
CA TRP A 145 16.13 -3.01 11.84
C TRP A 145 17.45 -2.91 11.07
N THR A 146 17.75 -3.88 10.22
CA THR A 146 18.98 -3.90 9.41
C THR A 146 18.80 -3.25 8.05
N ARG A 147 17.58 -2.83 7.69
CA ARG A 147 17.26 -2.28 6.38
C ARG A 147 17.48 -0.75 6.34
N PRO A 148 18.07 -0.22 5.26
CA PRO A 148 18.06 1.21 4.97
C PRO A 148 16.63 1.75 4.89
N THR A 149 16.40 2.97 5.37
CA THR A 149 15.10 3.62 5.23
C THR A 149 14.87 4.06 3.78
N PRO A 150 13.64 4.00 3.23
CA PRO A 150 13.34 4.56 1.91
C PRO A 150 13.75 6.03 1.75
N LYS A 151 13.76 6.81 2.84
CA LYS A 151 14.20 8.21 2.82
C LYS A 151 15.67 8.36 2.38
N GLN A 152 16.50 7.33 2.56
CA GLN A 152 17.89 7.32 2.10
C GLN A 152 18.03 7.18 0.57
N ARG A 153 16.96 6.79 -0.15
CA ARG A 153 16.97 6.69 -1.62
C ARG A 153 17.04 8.06 -2.30
N PHE A 154 16.64 9.12 -1.60
CA PHE A 154 16.44 10.45 -2.17
C PHE A 154 17.22 11.56 -1.40
N PRO A 155 18.56 11.51 -1.36
CA PRO A 155 19.34 12.53 -0.65
C PRO A 155 19.19 13.91 -1.30
N LEU A 156 18.80 14.92 -0.50
CA LEU A 156 18.72 16.32 -0.94
C LEU A 156 20.05 17.03 -0.68
N HIS A 157 20.80 17.30 -1.75
CA HIS A 157 22.02 18.10 -1.71
C HIS A 157 21.73 19.60 -1.86
N PRO A 158 22.60 20.51 -1.37
CA PRO A 158 22.36 21.96 -1.36
C PRO A 158 22.10 22.62 -2.73
N PHE A 159 22.53 22.00 -3.82
CA PHE A 159 22.36 22.49 -5.19
C PHE A 159 21.14 21.91 -5.90
N LEU A 160 20.40 21.01 -5.26
CA LEU A 160 19.17 20.44 -5.80
C LEU A 160 17.97 21.27 -5.36
N GLU A 161 17.06 21.52 -6.30
CA GLU A 161 15.77 22.13 -5.98
C GLU A 161 14.91 21.14 -5.19
N SER A 162 14.31 21.60 -4.10
CA SER A 162 13.43 20.78 -3.25
C SER A 162 12.00 20.80 -3.78
N CYS A 163 11.32 19.66 -3.74
CA CYS A 163 9.91 19.54 -4.03
C CYS A 163 9.09 20.20 -2.91
N PRO A 164 8.24 21.21 -3.19
CA PRO A 164 7.41 21.87 -2.19
C PRO A 164 6.25 21.00 -1.67
N VAL A 165 6.09 19.78 -2.20
CA VAL A 165 5.06 18.82 -1.76
C VAL A 165 5.58 17.89 -0.67
N THR A 166 6.82 17.39 -0.81
CA THR A 166 7.41 16.32 0.03
C THR A 166 8.76 16.69 0.66
N GLY A 167 9.39 17.78 0.21
CA GLY A 167 10.76 18.14 0.60
C GLY A 167 11.85 17.35 -0.12
N LEU A 168 11.51 16.31 -0.90
CA LEU A 168 12.46 15.47 -1.62
C LEU A 168 13.09 16.20 -2.82
N PRO A 169 14.23 15.74 -3.36
CA PRO A 169 14.84 16.33 -4.56
C PRO A 169 13.85 16.33 -5.74
N ALA A 170 13.71 17.47 -6.39
CA ALA A 170 12.91 17.59 -7.60
C ALA A 170 13.55 16.83 -8.76
N ALA A 171 12.72 16.18 -9.57
CA ALA A 171 13.13 15.39 -10.73
C ALA A 171 12.36 15.74 -12.00
N THR A 172 11.19 16.36 -11.87
CA THR A 172 10.35 16.78 -13.00
C THR A 172 9.56 18.05 -12.65
N LEU A 173 8.86 18.59 -13.64
CA LEU A 173 7.96 19.73 -13.49
C LEU A 173 6.51 19.26 -13.63
N ASP A 174 5.65 19.69 -12.70
CA ASP A 174 4.20 19.39 -12.72
C ASP A 174 3.40 20.69 -12.76
N ARG A 175 2.18 20.63 -13.32
CA ARG A 175 1.21 21.73 -13.24
C ARG A 175 0.24 21.40 -12.11
N ASP A 176 0.13 22.29 -11.12
CA ASP A 176 -0.91 22.12 -10.11
C ASP A 176 -2.28 22.46 -10.73
N PRO A 177 -3.24 21.53 -10.85
CA PRO A 177 -4.57 21.81 -11.35
C PRO A 177 -5.33 22.83 -10.47
N ALA A 178 -4.91 23.00 -9.21
CA ALA A 178 -5.47 24.00 -8.30
C ALA A 178 -4.88 25.41 -8.51
N GLU A 179 -3.80 25.56 -9.28
CA GLU A 179 -3.21 26.87 -9.63
C GLU A 179 -3.74 27.35 -10.99
N GLN A 180 -4.50 28.45 -10.97
CA GLN A 180 -5.13 29.02 -12.16
C GLN A 180 -4.12 29.66 -13.13
N ASP A 181 -2.91 29.95 -12.68
CA ASP A 181 -1.87 30.60 -13.49
C ASP A 181 -1.12 29.62 -14.42
N GLY A 182 -1.34 28.31 -14.25
CA GLY A 182 -0.71 27.25 -15.03
C GLY A 182 0.80 27.16 -14.82
N LYS A 183 1.33 27.71 -13.71
CA LYS A 183 2.76 27.70 -13.42
C LYS A 183 3.26 26.27 -13.21
N LEU A 184 4.44 26.00 -13.76
CA LEU A 184 5.15 24.74 -13.49
C LEU A 184 5.81 24.82 -12.13
N ARG A 185 5.65 23.76 -11.33
CA ARG A 185 6.35 23.58 -10.07
C ARG A 185 7.33 22.40 -10.13
N PRO A 186 8.49 22.51 -9.47
CA PRO A 186 9.39 21.37 -9.30
C PRO A 186 8.71 20.30 -8.45
N VAL A 187 8.75 19.03 -8.88
CA VAL A 187 8.25 17.90 -8.09
C VAL A 187 9.26 16.76 -8.07
N SER A 188 9.36 16.11 -6.92
CA SER A 188 10.13 14.87 -6.79
C SER A 188 9.40 13.74 -7.52
N GLU A 189 10.15 12.79 -8.06
CA GLU A 189 9.59 11.65 -8.77
C GLU A 189 8.54 10.87 -7.92
N PRO A 190 8.77 10.56 -6.62
CA PRO A 190 7.75 9.92 -5.80
C PRO A 190 6.47 10.74 -5.66
N ALA A 191 6.60 12.06 -5.55
CA ALA A 191 5.45 12.96 -5.47
C ALA A 191 4.68 13.02 -6.80
N ALA A 192 5.37 13.02 -7.94
CA ALA A 192 4.75 13.02 -9.24
C ALA A 192 3.86 11.78 -9.45
N VAL A 193 4.38 10.60 -9.08
CA VAL A 193 3.63 9.33 -9.14
C VAL A 193 2.39 9.38 -8.23
N VAL A 194 2.55 9.82 -6.98
CA VAL A 194 1.42 9.97 -6.03
C VAL A 194 0.36 10.93 -6.58
N LEU A 195 0.76 12.10 -7.11
CA LEU A 195 -0.16 13.10 -7.64
C LEU A 195 -0.87 12.64 -8.92
N ALA A 196 -0.19 11.88 -9.77
CA ALA A 196 -0.79 11.25 -10.93
C ALA A 196 -1.84 10.20 -10.52
N ARG A 197 -1.51 9.35 -9.54
CA ARG A 197 -2.46 8.39 -8.97
C ARG A 197 -3.66 9.09 -8.35
N ALA A 198 -3.44 10.18 -7.62
CA ALA A 198 -4.49 10.98 -7.01
C ALA A 198 -5.49 11.49 -8.04
N ASN A 199 -5.04 11.98 -9.20
CA ASN A 199 -5.92 12.46 -10.26
C ASN A 199 -6.85 11.35 -10.78
N ALA A 200 -6.27 10.16 -11.01
CA ALA A 200 -7.05 9.00 -11.45
C ALA A 200 -8.06 8.57 -10.38
N GLU A 201 -7.65 8.57 -9.11
CA GLU A 201 -8.49 8.14 -8.00
C GLU A 201 -9.60 9.14 -7.66
N VAL A 202 -9.32 10.44 -7.64
CA VAL A 202 -10.34 11.49 -7.46
C VAL A 202 -11.39 11.40 -8.55
N LYS A 203 -10.97 11.18 -9.81
CA LYS A 203 -11.91 10.95 -10.92
C LYS A 203 -12.79 9.72 -10.65
N ARG A 204 -12.17 8.58 -10.30
CA ARG A 204 -12.89 7.34 -9.97
C ARG A 204 -13.89 7.52 -8.83
N LEU A 205 -13.48 8.19 -7.75
CA LEU A 205 -14.34 8.45 -6.59
C LEU A 205 -15.50 9.39 -6.97
N THR A 206 -15.24 10.40 -7.81
CA THR A 206 -16.28 11.31 -8.32
C THR A 206 -17.31 10.56 -9.15
N ASP A 207 -16.86 9.64 -10.00
CA ASP A 207 -17.75 8.81 -10.82
C ASP A 207 -18.63 7.88 -9.96
N VAL A 208 -18.13 7.40 -8.81
CA VAL A 208 -18.85 6.49 -7.90
C VAL A 208 -19.80 7.21 -6.95
N TYR A 209 -19.35 8.31 -6.33
CA TYR A 209 -20.06 8.97 -5.22
C TYR A 209 -20.70 10.30 -5.62
N GLY A 210 -20.44 10.80 -6.83
CA GLY A 210 -20.89 12.11 -7.30
C GLY A 210 -20.02 13.26 -6.79
N SER A 211 -19.98 14.35 -7.56
CA SER A 211 -19.12 15.52 -7.30
C SER A 211 -19.47 16.30 -6.03
N ALA A 212 -20.72 16.25 -5.59
CA ALA A 212 -21.20 16.99 -4.41
C ALA A 212 -20.55 16.52 -3.09
N VAL A 213 -20.15 15.25 -3.00
CA VAL A 213 -19.52 14.66 -1.80
C VAL A 213 -18.01 14.97 -1.75
N LEU A 214 -17.39 15.35 -2.88
CA LEU A 214 -15.94 15.48 -3.02
C LEU A 214 -15.48 16.90 -3.35
N GLN A 215 -16.36 17.91 -3.20
CA GLN A 215 -16.04 19.34 -3.49
C GLN A 215 -14.76 19.82 -2.79
N ASP A 216 -14.34 19.15 -1.72
CA ASP A 216 -13.21 19.50 -0.88
C ASP A 216 -11.92 18.66 -1.15
N LEU A 217 -11.93 17.76 -2.14
CA LEU A 217 -10.73 17.00 -2.56
C LEU A 217 -9.89 17.74 -3.61
N THR A 218 -10.48 18.68 -4.33
CA THR A 218 -9.83 19.45 -5.40
C THR A 218 -9.10 20.68 -4.87
N GLU A 219 -9.52 21.21 -3.73
CA GLU A 219 -8.84 22.31 -3.05
C GLU A 219 -7.96 21.74 -1.93
N ASP A 220 -6.65 21.97 -2.00
CA ASP A 220 -5.79 21.81 -0.83
C ASP A 220 -6.40 22.65 0.31
N VAL A 221 -6.35 22.18 1.57
CA VAL A 221 -6.94 22.89 2.73
C VAL A 221 -6.32 24.28 2.83
N ARG A 222 -6.93 25.28 2.18
CA ARG A 222 -6.47 26.67 2.16
C ARG A 222 -7.23 27.41 3.24
N ASN A 223 -6.73 27.32 4.48
CA ASN A 223 -6.97 28.26 5.59
C ASN A 223 -8.43 28.63 5.98
N ALA A 224 -9.48 28.02 5.44
CA ALA A 224 -10.87 28.41 5.73
C ALA A 224 -11.61 27.51 6.74
N GLY A 225 -10.93 26.52 7.34
CA GLY A 225 -11.55 25.64 8.34
C GLY A 225 -10.59 24.58 8.89
N TRP A 226 -10.92 24.01 10.04
CA TRP A 226 -10.19 22.87 10.62
C TRP A 226 -10.66 21.60 9.90
N VAL A 227 -9.81 21.03 9.05
CA VAL A 227 -10.06 19.75 8.37
C VAL A 227 -9.23 18.67 9.04
N ALA A 228 -9.89 17.63 9.54
CA ALA A 228 -9.23 16.43 10.03
C ALA A 228 -9.22 15.36 8.93
N VAL A 229 -8.04 14.80 8.65
CA VAL A 229 -7.92 13.62 7.79
C VAL A 229 -7.77 12.40 8.68
N VAL A 230 -8.72 11.47 8.57
CA VAL A 230 -8.70 10.20 9.31
C VAL A 230 -8.29 9.10 8.35
N HIS A 231 -7.13 8.49 8.61
CA HIS A 231 -6.74 7.25 7.97
C HIS A 231 -7.33 6.07 8.75
N ALA A 232 -8.19 5.28 8.11
CA ALA A 232 -8.72 4.03 8.66
C ALA A 232 -7.97 2.84 8.04
N ASP A 233 -7.13 2.19 8.83
CA ASP A 233 -6.34 1.02 8.40
C ASP A 233 -7.24 -0.25 8.25
N GLY A 234 -6.75 -1.22 7.47
CA GLY A 234 -7.44 -2.33 6.81
C GLY A 234 -8.08 -3.42 7.69
N ASN A 235 -8.56 -3.11 8.89
CA ASN A 235 -9.40 -4.02 9.69
C ASN A 235 -10.90 -3.89 9.32
N SER A 236 -11.21 -3.64 8.05
CA SER A 236 -12.58 -3.37 7.55
C SER A 236 -13.30 -2.16 8.17
N VAL A 237 -12.66 -1.40 9.07
CA VAL A 237 -13.24 -0.15 9.63
C VAL A 237 -13.57 0.84 8.52
N GLY A 238 -12.72 0.93 7.49
CA GLY A 238 -12.97 1.76 6.32
C GLY A 238 -14.23 1.38 5.53
N GLU A 239 -14.65 0.11 5.56
CA GLU A 239 -15.88 -0.37 4.89
C GLU A 239 -17.13 -0.01 5.69
N LEU A 240 -17.00 0.24 6.99
CA LEU A 240 -18.09 0.71 7.84
C LEU A 240 -18.40 2.19 7.59
N ILE A 241 -17.39 3.00 7.23
CA ILE A 241 -17.53 4.45 7.06
C ILE A 241 -18.58 4.84 6.00
N PRO A 242 -18.62 4.26 4.79
CA PRO A 242 -19.69 4.51 3.83
C PRO A 242 -21.08 4.15 4.37
N ASN A 243 -21.16 3.12 5.23
CA ASN A 243 -22.41 2.67 5.82
C ASN A 243 -22.88 3.59 6.96
N LEU A 244 -22.02 4.42 7.54
CA LEU A 244 -22.40 5.40 8.57
C LEU A 244 -23.43 6.42 8.05
N VAL A 245 -23.46 6.69 6.74
CA VAL A 245 -24.46 7.58 6.11
C VAL A 245 -25.88 6.99 6.19
N SER A 246 -25.99 5.67 6.33
CA SER A 246 -27.29 4.99 6.51
C SER A 246 -27.76 4.94 7.97
N VAL A 247 -26.91 5.36 8.93
CA VAL A 247 -27.27 5.48 10.34
C VAL A 247 -28.05 6.77 10.54
N ASN A 248 -29.31 6.63 10.98
CA ASN A 248 -30.27 7.74 10.98
C ASN A 248 -29.86 8.88 11.92
N GLU A 249 -29.25 8.56 13.08
CA GLU A 249 -28.72 9.58 14.00
C GLU A 249 -27.59 10.40 13.38
N LEU A 250 -26.67 9.75 12.64
CA LEU A 250 -25.55 10.44 11.99
C LEU A 250 -26.02 11.26 10.79
N ALA A 251 -26.99 10.76 10.03
CA ALA A 251 -27.62 11.52 8.96
C ALA A 251 -28.36 12.76 9.51
N GLN A 252 -28.98 12.66 10.68
CA GLN A 252 -29.58 13.80 11.36
C GLN A 252 -28.52 14.80 11.83
N PHE A 253 -27.45 14.32 12.47
CA PHE A 253 -26.33 15.16 12.90
C PHE A 253 -25.71 15.93 11.72
N SER A 254 -25.46 15.27 10.58
CA SER A 254 -24.91 15.93 9.38
C SER A 254 -25.83 17.05 8.88
N ARG A 255 -27.15 16.82 8.83
CA ARG A 255 -28.13 17.85 8.44
C ARG A 255 -28.18 19.02 9.42
N GLU A 256 -28.05 18.76 10.72
CA GLU A 256 -28.00 19.81 11.75
C GLU A 256 -26.70 20.61 11.69
N LEU A 257 -25.57 19.94 11.45
CA LEU A 257 -24.27 20.57 11.25
C LEU A 257 -24.29 21.47 10.01
N GLU A 258 -24.78 20.98 8.87
CA GLU A 258 -24.95 21.76 7.63
C GLU A 258 -25.81 23.01 7.86
N ARG A 259 -26.94 22.87 8.56
CA ARG A 259 -27.79 24.03 8.92
C ARG A 259 -27.08 25.03 9.81
N ALA A 260 -26.26 24.56 10.76
CA ALA A 260 -25.51 25.42 11.67
C ALA A 260 -24.35 26.14 10.98
N THR A 261 -23.79 25.57 9.91
CA THR A 261 -22.63 26.11 9.18
C THR A 261 -22.99 26.87 7.90
N ALA A 262 -24.19 26.69 7.34
CA ALA A 262 -24.65 27.30 6.08
C ALA A 262 -24.69 28.85 6.03
N GLY A 263 -24.36 29.54 7.12
CA GLY A 263 -24.31 31.01 7.19
C GLY A 263 -23.01 31.60 7.74
N ARG A 264 -21.91 30.81 7.80
CA ARG A 264 -20.62 31.25 8.37
C ARG A 264 -19.41 31.06 7.45
N LEU A 265 -19.63 30.82 6.15
CA LEU A 265 -18.61 30.87 5.10
C LEU A 265 -18.92 31.99 4.13
#